data_AF-E9H8U0-F1
#
_entry.id   AF-E9H8U0-F1
#
_cell.length_a   1.000
_cell.length_b   1.000
_cell.length_c   1.000
_cell.angle_alpha   90.00
_cell.angle_beta   90.00
_cell.angle_gamma   90.00
#
_symmetry.space_group_name_H-M   'P 1'
#
loop_
_entity.id
_entity.type
_entity.pdbx_description
1 polymer ?
#
loop_
_entity_poly.entity_id
_entity_poly.type
_entity_poly.pdbx_seq_one_letter_code
_entity_poly.pdbx_strand_id
1 'polypeptide(L)' 'CGVCGDVARCYHFGGLCCASCKAFFRRAVVNDRYKQYRCVYGGSCRIDIISRKHCSHCRLKQCLAIGM' A
#
# COMPACT_ATOMS: atom_id res chain seq x y z
N CYS A 1 -1.27 6.26 9.25
CA CYS A 1 -0.79 5.67 7.97
C CYS A 1 -1.84 5.97 6.92
N GLY A 2 -1.52 6.81 5.94
CA GLY A 2 -2.48 7.20 4.90
C GLY A 2 -2.94 6.04 3.98
N VAL A 3 -2.32 4.87 4.10
CA VAL A 3 -2.66 3.67 3.29
C VAL A 3 -3.67 2.77 3.98
N CYS A 4 -3.44 2.41 5.25
CA CYS A 4 -4.20 1.35 5.93
C CYS A 4 -4.74 1.74 7.31
N GLY A 5 -4.65 3.02 7.69
CA GLY A 5 -5.14 3.52 8.98
C GLY A 5 -4.27 3.20 10.21
N ASP A 6 -3.25 2.35 10.06
CA ASP A 6 -2.30 1.99 11.12
C ASP A 6 -1.47 3.19 11.63
N VAL A 7 -0.84 3.07 12.79
CA VAL A 7 -0.03 4.16 13.36
C VAL A 7 1.18 4.43 12.46
N ALA A 8 1.36 5.69 12.06
CA ALA A 8 2.50 6.16 11.28
C ALA A 8 3.12 7.36 11.99
N ARG A 9 4.44 7.34 12.15
CA ARG A 9 5.19 8.38 12.89
C ARG A 9 6.03 9.28 11.99
N CYS A 10 6.34 8.83 10.78
CA CYS A 10 7.20 9.55 9.86
C CYS A 10 6.85 9.26 8.40
N TYR A 11 7.39 10.10 7.51
CA TYR A 11 7.26 9.97 6.07
C TYR A 11 8.23 8.92 5.52
N HIS A 12 7.74 8.12 4.58
CA HIS A 12 8.56 7.17 3.83
C HIS A 12 8.20 7.28 2.35
N PHE A 13 9.21 7.49 1.52
CA PHE A 13 9.05 7.65 0.06
C PHE A 13 8.12 8.80 -0.35
N GLY A 14 7.91 9.81 0.50
CA GLY A 14 7.03 10.95 0.24
C GLY A 14 5.65 10.88 0.92
N GLY A 15 5.23 9.70 1.40
CA GLY A 15 3.95 9.52 2.08
C GLY A 15 4.06 9.15 3.57
N LEU A 16 3.11 9.62 4.39
CA LEU A 16 3.00 9.27 5.82
C LEU A 16 2.44 7.84 5.99
N CYS A 17 3.32 6.86 6.23
CA CYS A 17 2.93 5.45 6.24
C CYS A 17 3.50 4.64 7.43
N CYS A 18 2.89 3.49 7.73
CA CYS A 18 3.40 2.58 8.76
C CYS A 18 4.52 1.67 8.22
N ALA A 19 5.27 1.02 9.12
CA ALA A 19 6.37 0.13 8.74
C ALA A 19 5.97 -0.99 7.77
N SER A 20 4.74 -1.52 7.90
CA SER A 20 4.22 -2.55 6.99
C SER A 20 4.03 -2.02 5.57
N CYS A 21 3.43 -0.83 5.42
CA CYS A 21 3.21 -0.21 4.11
C CYS A 21 4.52 0.28 3.48
N LYS A 22 5.47 0.78 4.28
CA LYS A 22 6.85 1.04 3.85
C LYS A 22 7.48 -0.19 3.21
N ALA A 23 7.49 -1.31 3.93
CA ALA A 23 8.12 -2.54 3.45
C ALA A 23 7.40 -3.15 2.24
N PHE A 24 6.06 -3.05 2.22
CA PHE A 24 5.25 -3.45 1.08
C PHE A 24 5.61 -2.64 -0.17
N PHE A 25 5.59 -1.31 -0.08
CA PHE A 25 5.86 -0.42 -1.19
C PHE A 25 7.26 -0.64 -1.75
N ARG A 26 8.29 -0.70 -0.89
CA ARG A 26 9.67 -1.00 -1.31
C ARG A 26 9.77 -2.30 -2.10
N ARG A 27 9.14 -3.39 -1.63
CA ARG A 27 9.16 -4.68 -2.35
C ARG A 27 8.35 -4.65 -3.64
N ALA A 28 7.27 -3.86 -3.69
CA ALA A 28 6.47 -3.71 -4.88
C ALA A 28 7.30 -3.08 -6.00
N VAL A 29 7.98 -1.97 -5.71
CA VAL A 29 8.78 -1.20 -6.69
C VAL A 29 10.11 -1.89 -7.03
N VAL A 30 10.94 -2.22 -6.02
CA VAL A 30 12.30 -2.74 -6.27
C VAL A 30 12.30 -4.07 -7.01
N ASN A 31 11.32 -4.93 -6.75
CA ASN A 31 11.22 -6.25 -7.36
C ASN A 31 10.22 -6.29 -8.52
N ASP A 32 9.73 -5.14 -9.00
CA ASP A 32 8.73 -5.05 -10.06
C ASP A 32 7.43 -5.84 -9.82
N ARG A 33 7.14 -6.22 -8.56
CA ARG A 33 5.96 -7.04 -8.22
C ARG A 33 4.66 -6.32 -8.50
N TYR A 34 4.67 -4.99 -8.57
CA TYR A 34 3.49 -4.21 -8.93
C TYR A 34 2.90 -4.62 -10.30
N LYS A 35 3.74 -5.05 -11.25
CA LYS A 35 3.32 -5.51 -12.58
C LYS A 35 2.39 -6.73 -12.52
N GLN A 36 2.50 -7.52 -11.46
CA GLN A 36 1.70 -8.73 -11.24
C GLN A 36 0.46 -8.48 -10.39
N TYR A 37 0.31 -7.29 -9.81
CA TYR A 37 -0.82 -7.01 -8.93
C TYR A 37 -2.08 -6.80 -9.74
N ARG A 38 -3.05 -7.70 -9.55
CA ARG A 38 -4.40 -7.58 -10.11
C ARG A 38 -5.42 -7.53 -8.99
N CYS A 39 -6.40 -6.64 -9.12
CA CYS A 39 -7.56 -6.65 -8.23
C CYS A 39 -8.61 -7.61 -8.78
N VAL A 40 -9.15 -8.47 -7.90
CA VAL A 40 -10.28 -9.36 -8.23
C VAL A 40 -11.64 -8.76 -7.86
N TYR A 41 -11.66 -7.64 -7.13
CA TYR A 41 -12.87 -7.03 -6.56
C TYR A 41 -13.19 -5.64 -7.17
N GLY A 42 -12.79 -5.38 -8.42
CA GLY A 42 -13.17 -4.14 -9.12
C GLY A 42 -12.30 -2.90 -8.83
N GLY A 43 -11.17 -3.04 -8.13
CA GLY A 43 -10.17 -1.95 -8.00
C GLY A 43 -10.48 -0.89 -6.94
N SER A 44 -11.48 -1.13 -6.09
CA SER A 44 -11.97 -0.22 -5.04
C SER A 44 -11.97 -0.86 -3.64
N CYS A 45 -11.12 -1.86 -3.40
CA CYS A 45 -11.04 -2.51 -2.09
C CYS A 45 -10.71 -1.51 -0.98
N ARG A 46 -11.46 -1.56 0.11
CA ARG A 46 -11.10 -0.87 1.36
C ARG A 46 -9.81 -1.48 1.91
N ILE A 47 -8.86 -0.62 2.28
CA ILE A 47 -7.58 -1.03 2.86
C ILE A 47 -7.53 -0.58 4.31
N ASP A 48 -7.58 -1.54 5.23
CA ASP A 48 -7.42 -1.33 6.67
C ASP A 48 -6.31 -2.25 7.23
N ILE A 49 -6.09 -2.21 8.55
CA ILE A 49 -5.01 -2.98 9.21
C ILE A 49 -5.18 -4.50 8.99
N ILE A 50 -6.42 -4.97 8.86
CA ILE A 50 -6.82 -6.38 8.71
C ILE A 50 -6.85 -6.76 7.22
N SER A 51 -7.53 -5.96 6.40
CA SER A 51 -7.80 -6.24 4.97
C SER A 51 -6.66 -5.87 4.02
N ARG A 52 -5.62 -5.15 4.47
CA ARG A 52 -4.44 -4.76 3.64
C ARG A 52 -3.65 -5.92 3.03
N LYS A 53 -3.95 -7.18 3.36
CA LYS A 53 -3.34 -8.36 2.72
C LYS A 53 -4.21 -8.95 1.61
N HIS A 54 -5.50 -8.61 1.55
CA HIS A 54 -6.45 -9.19 0.60
C HIS A 54 -6.25 -8.68 -0.83
N CYS A 55 -5.80 -7.43 -1.01
CA CYS A 55 -5.57 -6.88 -2.34
C CYS A 55 -4.31 -6.02 -2.41
N SER A 56 -3.24 -6.60 -2.96
CA SER A 56 -1.98 -5.89 -3.22
C SER A 56 -2.14 -4.75 -4.24
N HIS A 57 -3.02 -4.91 -5.23
CA HIS A 57 -3.28 -3.88 -6.24
C HIS A 57 -3.86 -2.61 -5.61
N CYS A 58 -4.97 -2.72 -4.87
CA CYS A 58 -5.62 -1.58 -4.23
C CYS A 58 -4.75 -0.97 -3.12
N ARG A 59 -3.98 -1.81 -2.40
CA ARG A 59 -3.01 -1.31 -1.43
C ARG A 59 -1.92 -0.46 -2.09
N LEU A 60 -1.37 -0.90 -3.23
CA LEU A 60 -0.37 -0.13 -3.96
C LEU A 60 -0.98 1.15 -4.54
N LYS A 61 -2.19 1.09 -5.10
CA LYS A 61 -2.92 2.28 -5.55
C LYS A 61 -3.05 3.32 -4.44
N GLN A 62 -3.37 2.89 -3.22
CA GLN A 62 -3.46 3.77 -2.06
C GLN A 62 -2.08 4.31 -1.61
N CYS A 63 -1.00 3.53 -1.74
CA CYS A 63 0.37 4.03 -1.52
C CYS A 63 0.68 5.20 -2.47
N LEU A 64 0.44 5.02 -3.78
CA LEU A 64 0.67 6.06 -4.78
C LEU A 64 -0.22 7.30 -4.52
N ALA A 65 -1.47 7.08 -4.11
CA ALA A 65 -2.41 8.17 -3.82
C ALA A 65 -1.97 9.09 -2.67
N ILE A 66 -1.17 8.59 -1.73
CA ILE A 66 -0.61 9.40 -0.64
C ILE A 66 0.80 9.95 -0.95
N GLY A 67 1.27 9.79 -2.19
CA GLY A 67 2.57 10.27 -2.63
C GLY A 67 3.76 9.43 -2.17
N MET A 68 3.57 8.11 -1.97
CA MET A 68 4.69 7.16 -1.83
C MET A 68 5.30 6.76 -3.17
#